data_AF-J7CXE4-F1
#
_entry.id   AF-J7CXE4-F1
#
_cell.length_a   1.000
_cell.length_b   1.000
_cell.length_c   1.000
_cell.angle_alpha   90.00
_cell.angle_beta   90.00
_cell.angle_gamma   90.00
#
_symmetry.space_group_name_H-M   'P 1'
#
loop_
_entity.id
_entity.type
_entity.pdbx_description
1 polymer ?
#
loop_
_entity_poly.entity_id
_entity_poly.type
_entity_poly.pdbx_seq_one_letter_code
_entity_poly.pdbx_strand_id
1 'polypeptide(L)'
;MVIKDDVKKLLSGSTDDKLEVIERRTRERLASLLGVSVIPDSLEYIVFDVTNKRFNRVGQEGMSSYSQEGLSMAFPDSDFSEYQNEIDEFKRKDQEELYKPKRGRFKFI
;
A
#
# COMPACT_ATOMS: atom_id res chain seq x y z
N MET A 1 19.71 11.21 -1.47
CA MET A 1 20.42 10.29 -0.55
C MET A 1 19.49 9.25 0.11
N VAL A 2 18.15 9.33 -0.04
CA VAL A 2 17.19 8.42 0.66
C VAL A 2 17.20 6.97 0.16
N ILE A 3 17.33 6.74 -1.16
CA ILE A 3 17.19 5.39 -1.75
C ILE A 3 18.32 4.44 -1.32
N LYS A 4 19.56 4.93 -1.26
CA LYS A 4 20.72 4.09 -0.90
C LYS A 4 20.61 3.58 0.54
N ASP A 5 20.13 4.42 1.44
CA ASP A 5 20.00 4.06 2.85
C ASP A 5 18.81 3.12 3.07
N ASP A 6 17.70 3.31 2.37
CA ASP A 6 16.58 2.36 2.35
C ASP A 6 17.02 0.95 1.92
N VAL A 7 17.80 0.86 0.84
CA VAL A 7 18.30 -0.43 0.33
C VAL A 7 19.22 -1.09 1.35
N LYS A 8 20.09 -0.33 2.03
CA LYS A 8 20.93 -0.88 3.11
C LYS A 8 20.11 -1.40 4.29
N LYS A 9 19.08 -0.65 4.70
CA LYS A 9 18.14 -1.06 5.75
C LYS A 9 17.44 -2.36 5.39
N LEU A 10 16.98 -2.51 4.14
CA LEU A 10 16.35 -3.74 3.67
C LEU A 10 17.29 -4.95 3.67
N LEU A 11 18.53 -4.77 3.22
CA LEU A 11 19.52 -5.85 3.11
C LEU A 11 20.07 -6.30 4.47
N SER A 12 20.42 -5.35 5.34
CA SER A 12 21.26 -5.61 6.52
C SER A 12 20.79 -4.89 7.79
N GLY A 13 19.72 -4.11 7.73
CA GLY A 13 19.14 -3.44 8.89
C GLY A 13 18.46 -4.40 9.85
N SER A 14 18.08 -3.87 11.01
CA SER A 14 17.26 -4.58 11.99
C SER A 14 15.86 -4.89 11.44
N THR A 15 15.10 -5.74 12.15
CA THR A 15 13.69 -5.97 11.81
C THR A 15 12.90 -4.65 11.76
N ASP A 16 13.14 -3.76 12.70
CA ASP A 16 12.46 -2.46 12.76
C ASP A 16 12.85 -1.57 11.57
N ASP A 17 14.13 -1.54 11.19
CA ASP A 17 14.59 -0.81 10.00
C ASP A 17 13.90 -1.31 8.72
N LYS A 18 13.75 -2.63 8.59
CA LYS A 18 13.08 -3.25 7.44
C LYS A 18 11.59 -2.91 7.43
N LEU A 19 10.92 -3.04 8.57
CA LEU A 19 9.51 -2.72 8.71
C LEU A 19 9.24 -1.24 8.40
N GLU A 20 10.05 -0.33 8.93
CA GLU A 20 9.95 1.11 8.66
C GLU A 20 10.01 1.40 7.15
N VAL A 21 11.00 0.83 6.44
CA VAL A 21 11.14 1.04 5.01
C VAL A 21 9.98 0.41 4.23
N ILE A 22 9.61 -0.84 4.54
CA ILE A 22 8.55 -1.54 3.84
C ILE A 22 7.21 -0.84 4.02
N GLU A 23 6.87 -0.48 5.25
CA GLU A 23 5.63 0.22 5.58
C GLU A 23 5.57 1.57 4.85
N ARG A 24 6.62 2.39 4.97
CA ARG A 24 6.68 3.70 4.31
C ARG A 24 6.52 3.58 2.80
N ARG A 25 7.23 2.65 2.16
CA ARG A 25 7.12 2.40 0.71
C ARG A 25 5.75 1.87 0.30
N THR A 26 5.10 1.12 1.17
CA THR A 26 3.75 0.60 0.96
C THR A 26 2.73 1.73 1.02
N ARG A 27 2.85 2.63 2.01
CA ARG A 27 2.02 3.83 2.12
C ARG A 27 2.21 4.77 0.92
N GLU A 28 3.46 5.09 0.57
CA GLU A 28 3.76 5.93 -0.61
C GLU A 28 3.11 5.38 -1.89
N ARG A 29 3.16 4.05 -2.07
CA ARG A 29 2.56 3.40 -3.24
C ARG A 29 1.03 3.45 -3.21
N LEU A 30 0.40 3.13 -2.08
CA LEU A 30 -1.06 3.18 -1.97
C LEU A 30 -1.59 4.61 -2.15
N ALA A 31 -0.95 5.59 -1.52
CA ALA A 31 -1.27 7.01 -1.67
C ALA A 31 -1.19 7.44 -3.15
N SER A 32 -0.15 7.01 -3.87
CA SER A 32 0.00 7.27 -5.30
C SER A 32 -1.11 6.61 -6.15
N LEU A 33 -1.56 5.41 -5.79
CA LEU A 33 -2.64 4.71 -6.51
C LEU A 33 -3.99 5.40 -6.31
N LEU A 34 -4.25 5.85 -5.08
CA LEU A 34 -5.45 6.59 -4.70
C LEU A 34 -5.45 8.03 -5.23
N GLY A 35 -4.27 8.63 -5.45
CA GLY A 35 -4.13 10.03 -5.86
C GLY A 35 -4.24 11.00 -4.68
N VAL A 36 -3.90 10.56 -3.47
CA VAL A 36 -4.01 11.34 -2.22
C VAL A 36 -2.63 11.55 -1.58
N SER A 37 -2.50 12.55 -0.71
CA SER A 37 -1.29 12.76 0.08
C SER A 37 -1.27 11.97 1.39
N VAL A 38 -2.44 11.69 1.95
CA VAL A 38 -2.64 10.95 3.21
C VAL A 38 -3.65 9.85 2.95
N ILE A 39 -3.31 8.63 3.37
CA ILE A 39 -4.19 7.47 3.22
C ILE A 39 -5.36 7.62 4.20
N PRO A 40 -6.61 7.42 3.77
CA PRO A 40 -7.75 7.41 4.67
C PRO A 40 -7.69 6.22 5.63
N ASP A 41 -8.09 6.42 6.89
CA ASP A 41 -8.14 5.36 7.91
C ASP A 41 -8.92 4.11 7.45
N SER A 42 -9.93 4.29 6.60
CA SER A 42 -10.73 3.18 6.04
C SER A 42 -9.92 2.23 5.14
N LEU A 43 -8.74 2.63 4.68
CA LEU A 43 -7.86 1.86 3.80
C LEU A 43 -6.54 1.46 4.49
N GLU A 44 -6.36 1.76 5.78
CA GLU A 44 -5.14 1.42 6.51
C GLU A 44 -4.92 -0.10 6.64
N TYR A 45 -5.99 -0.90 6.62
CA TYR A 45 -5.86 -2.36 6.62
C TYR A 45 -5.09 -2.88 5.39
N ILE A 46 -5.21 -2.20 4.24
CA ILE A 46 -4.48 -2.53 3.01
C ILE A 46 -2.98 -2.33 3.24
N VAL A 47 -2.60 -1.22 3.91
CA VAL A 47 -1.20 -0.94 4.25
C VAL A 47 -0.65 -2.05 5.14
N PHE A 48 -1.38 -2.44 6.18
CA PHE A 48 -1.00 -3.50 7.09
C PHE A 48 -0.78 -4.83 6.36
N ASP A 49 -1.75 -5.28 5.58
CA ASP A 49 -1.70 -6.56 4.88
C ASP A 49 -0.56 -6.62 3.86
N VAL A 50 -0.41 -5.57 3.05
CA VAL A 50 0.65 -5.49 2.04
C VAL A 50 2.04 -5.40 2.70
N THR A 51 2.16 -4.66 3.80
CA THR A 51 3.40 -4.58 4.59
C THR A 51 3.80 -5.96 5.10
N ASN A 52 2.86 -6.73 5.65
CA ASN A 52 3.12 -8.10 6.11
C ASN A 52 3.57 -9.02 4.97
N LYS A 53 2.88 -8.99 3.83
CA LYS A 53 3.25 -9.79 2.64
C LYS A 53 4.66 -9.46 2.14
N ARG A 54 5.00 -8.17 2.07
CA ARG A 54 6.32 -7.69 1.64
C ARG A 54 7.41 -8.04 2.64
N PHE A 55 7.14 -7.89 3.94
CA PHE A 55 8.08 -8.26 4.99
C PHE A 55 8.41 -9.77 4.93
N ASN A 56 7.39 -10.61 4.77
CA ASN A 56 7.58 -12.05 4.61
C ASN A 56 8.38 -12.40 3.35
N ARG A 57 8.17 -11.68 2.24
CA ARG A 57 8.94 -11.86 0.99
C ARG A 57 10.42 -11.50 1.20
N VAL A 58 10.72 -10.34 1.78
CA VAL A 58 12.10 -9.88 2.05
C VAL A 58 12.81 -10.84 3.03
N GLY A 59 12.09 -11.38 4.01
CA GLY A 59 12.63 -12.39 4.93
C GLY A 59 13.00 -13.72 4.28
N GLN A 60 12.41 -14.05 3.13
CA GLN A 60 12.62 -15.31 2.39
C GLN A 60 13.63 -15.20 1.24
N GLU A 61 14.19 -14.01 0.95
CA GLU A 61 15.14 -13.81 -0.17
C GLU A 61 16.44 -14.62 -0.04
N GLY A 62 16.77 -15.13 1.14
CA GLY A 62 17.90 -16.03 1.41
C GLY A 62 17.55 -17.52 1.50
N MET A 63 16.27 -17.90 1.40
CA MET A 63 15.84 -19.31 1.37
C MET A 63 15.88 -19.83 -0.07
N SER A 64 17.06 -20.23 -0.52
CA SER A 64 17.20 -21.05 -1.74
C SER A 64 16.57 -22.42 -1.48
N SER A 65 15.44 -22.69 -2.15
CA SER A 65 14.61 -23.90 -2.09
C SER A 65 13.70 -24.04 -0.84
N TYR A 66 12.46 -23.61 -0.99
CA TYR A 66 11.33 -24.38 -0.48
C TYR A 66 10.56 -24.90 -1.69
N SER A 67 11.05 -25.99 -2.30
CA SER A 67 10.23 -26.77 -3.23
C SER A 67 9.25 -27.58 -2.39
N GLN A 68 8.17 -26.95 -1.92
CA GLN A 68 7.01 -27.70 -1.50
C GLN A 68 6.23 -28.07 -2.77
N GLU A 69 6.15 -29.38 -3.00
CA GLU A 69 5.48 -30.01 -4.12
C GLU A 69 4.17 -29.31 -4.49
N GLY A 70 4.10 -28.73 -5.69
CA GLY A 70 2.84 -28.46 -6.37
C GLY A 70 2.13 -27.13 -6.15
N LEU A 71 2.63 -26.20 -5.33
CA LEU A 71 2.05 -24.86 -5.21
C LEU A 71 2.87 -23.84 -6.03
N SER A 72 2.43 -23.62 -7.27
CA SER A 72 2.88 -22.47 -8.06
C SER A 72 2.47 -21.19 -7.33
N MET A 73 3.40 -20.57 -6.60
CA MET A 73 3.19 -19.23 -6.06
C MET A 73 3.27 -18.25 -7.23
N ALA A 74 2.17 -18.08 -7.94
CA ALA A 74 2.00 -16.96 -8.86
C ALA A 74 2.00 -15.69 -8.00
N PHE A 75 3.14 -15.01 -7.91
CA PHE A 75 3.19 -13.68 -7.32
C PHE A 75 2.37 -12.75 -8.24
N PRO A 76 1.33 -12.07 -7.75
CA PRO A 76 0.58 -11.13 -8.57
C PRO A 76 1.50 -10.01 -9.07
N ASP A 77 1.19 -9.42 -10.23
CA ASP A 77 1.95 -8.31 -10.83
C ASP A 77 2.10 -7.09 -9.89
N SER A 78 1.22 -6.98 -8.89
CA SER A 78 1.25 -5.98 -7.84
C SER A 78 0.71 -6.57 -6.53
N ASP A 79 1.35 -6.25 -5.40
CA ASP A 79 0.84 -6.62 -4.07
C ASP A 79 -0.50 -5.93 -3.75
N PHE A 80 -0.95 -4.99 -4.59
CA PHE A 80 -2.21 -4.27 -4.46
C PHE A 80 -3.34 -4.83 -5.33
N SER A 81 -3.09 -5.83 -6.17
CA SER A 81 -4.08 -6.31 -7.16
C SER A 81 -5.37 -6.80 -6.53
N GLU A 82 -5.32 -7.39 -5.34
CA GLU A 82 -6.51 -7.87 -4.62
C GLU A 82 -7.39 -6.73 -4.07
N TYR A 83 -6.84 -5.53 -3.93
CA TYR A 83 -7.53 -4.35 -3.40
C TYR A 83 -7.96 -3.37 -4.51
N GLN A 84 -7.92 -3.81 -5.77
CA GLN A 84 -8.23 -2.95 -6.92
C GLN A 84 -9.66 -2.39 -6.83
N ASN A 85 -10.61 -3.20 -6.35
CA ASN A 85 -12.01 -2.78 -6.20
C ASN A 85 -12.15 -1.64 -5.19
N GLU A 86 -11.49 -1.73 -4.03
CA GLU A 86 -11.54 -0.71 -2.98
C GLU A 86 -10.83 0.58 -3.41
N ILE A 87 -9.72 0.45 -4.13
CA ILE A 87 -9.02 1.59 -4.75
C ILE A 87 -9.94 2.31 -5.75
N ASP A 88 -10.59 1.56 -6.64
CA ASP A 88 -11.47 2.13 -7.67
C ASP A 88 -12.74 2.74 -7.05
N GLU A 89 -13.32 2.09 -6.04
CA GLU A 89 -14.47 2.62 -5.31
C GLU A 89 -14.12 3.93 -4.60
N PHE A 90 -12.95 4.01 -3.96
CA PHE A 90 -12.49 5.23 -3.32
C PHE A 90 -12.37 6.38 -4.33
N LYS A 91 -11.73 6.13 -5.48
CA LYS A 91 -11.54 7.14 -6.53
C LYS A 91 -12.86 7.60 -7.13
N ARG A 92 -13.83 6.70 -7.29
CA ARG A 92 -15.19 7.06 -7.73
C ARG A 92 -15.90 7.95 -6.72
N LYS A 93 -15.85 7.60 -5.43
CA LYS A 93 -16.46 8.39 -4.35
C LYS A 93 -15.86 9.80 -4.26
N ASP A 94 -14.54 9.90 -4.34
CA ASP A 94 -13.82 11.19 -4.31
C ASP A 94 -14.26 12.10 -5.48
N GLN A 95 -14.37 11.54 -6.69
CA GLN A 95 -14.91 12.27 -7.84
C GLN A 95 -16.37 12.71 -7.63
N GLU A 96 -17.25 11.81 -7.17
CA GLU A 96 -18.65 12.14 -6.91
C GLU A 96 -18.81 13.25 -5.88
N GLU A 97 -17.98 13.27 -4.83
CA GLU A 97 -17.98 14.34 -3.83
C GLU A 97 -17.51 15.68 -4.40
N LEU A 98 -16.49 15.68 -5.26
CA LEU A 98 -16.00 16.89 -5.94
C LEU A 98 -17.09 17.57 -6.78
N TYR A 99 -17.96 16.79 -7.42
CA TYR A 99 -19.02 17.29 -8.30
C TYR A 99 -20.38 17.50 -7.62
N LYS A 100 -20.53 17.25 -6.30
CA LYS A 100 -21.78 17.52 -5.59
C LYS A 100 -22.05 19.04 -5.55
N PRO A 101 -23.21 19.53 -6.06
CA PRO A 101 -23.53 20.95 -5.98
C PRO A 101 -23.68 21.36 -4.52
N LYS A 102 -22.84 22.30 -4.07
CA LYS A 102 -22.94 22.89 -2.72
C LYS A 102 -24.28 23.61 -2.63
N ARG A 103 -25.26 23.00 -1.96
CA ARG A 103 -26.55 23.64 -1.67
C ARG A 103 -26.31 24.82 -0.72
N GLY A 104 -26.19 26.01 -1.31
CA GLY A 104 -26.12 27.27 -0.57
C GLY A 104 -27.36 27.44 0.29
N ARG A 105 -27.18 27.55 1.60
CA ARG A 105 -28.24 27.96 2.52
C ARG A 105 -28.52 29.44 2.28
N PHE A 106 -29.52 29.75 1.46
CA PHE A 106 -30.06 31.10 1.38
C PHE A 106 -30.83 31.38 2.67
N LYS A 107 -30.33 32.33 3.47
CA LYS A 107 -31.02 32.87 4.65
C LYS A 107 -31.74 34.14 4.18
N PHE A 108 -33.07 34.09 4.11
CA PHE A 108 -33.89 35.28 3.90
C PHE A 108 -33.95 36.07 5.21
N ILE A 109 -33.63 37.37 5.16
CA ILE A 109 -33.89 38.38 6.19
C ILE A 109 -34.77 39.44 5.54
#